data_AF-A0A534VJV0-F1
#
_entry.id   AF-A0A534VJV0-F1
#
_cell.length_a   1.000
_cell.length_b   1.000
_cell.length_c   1.000
_cell.angle_alpha   90.00
_cell.angle_beta   90.00
_cell.angle_gamma   90.00
#
_symmetry.space_group_name_H-M   'P 1'
#
loop_
_entity.id
_entity.type
_entity.pdbx_description
1 polymer ?
#
loop_
_entity_poly.entity_id
_entity_poly.type
_entity_poly.pdbx_seq_one_letter_code
_entity_poly.pdbx_strand_id
1 'polypeptide(L)'
;MKQPAGTACADDGNPCTADTCNGTSNSCQHPAGNAGADCAADGDPCTTDTCDGTSTSCQHLPGNGGTVCRAAAGECDVAETCPGAYIIGYRGSATNSSGTASSASSLSINRPTGTQANDVMVASITAHDGTSIATITAPVGWTSIVTTTSNGQNLAVSTYWKLAGTPGADPGPYTFTVSPSSRIA
;
A
#
# COMPACT_ATOMS: atom_id res chain seq x y z
N MET A 1 3.76 -48.92 6.31
CA MET A 1 4.41 -47.86 5.52
C MET A 1 3.63 -46.56 5.73
N LYS A 2 4.29 -45.40 5.69
CA LYS A 2 3.61 -44.10 5.85
C LYS A 2 2.93 -43.72 4.53
N GLN A 3 1.79 -43.03 4.60
CA GLN A 3 1.14 -42.47 3.42
C GLN A 3 2.04 -41.40 2.77
N PRO A 4 1.96 -41.17 1.45
CA PRO A 4 2.68 -40.10 0.78
C PRO A 4 2.39 -38.71 1.39
N ALA A 5 3.34 -37.78 1.24
CA ALA A 5 3.11 -36.39 1.64
C ALA A 5 2.00 -35.76 0.78
N GLY A 6 1.12 -34.98 1.40
CA GLY A 6 -0.02 -34.33 0.73
C GLY A 6 -1.27 -35.21 0.58
N THR A 7 -1.25 -36.47 1.00
CA THR A 7 -2.46 -37.30 1.07
C THR A 7 -3.41 -36.73 2.11
N ALA A 8 -4.65 -36.42 1.73
CA ALA A 8 -5.69 -35.98 2.67
C ALA A 8 -5.91 -37.02 3.78
N CYS A 9 -6.13 -36.57 5.00
CA CYS A 9 -6.42 -37.44 6.15
C CYS A 9 -7.64 -36.93 6.94
N ALA A 10 -7.83 -37.44 8.16
CA ALA A 10 -9.01 -37.10 8.96
C ALA A 10 -9.01 -35.61 9.33
N ASP A 11 -10.13 -34.96 9.04
CA ASP A 11 -10.42 -33.56 9.37
C ASP A 11 -10.52 -33.39 10.90
N ASP A 12 -9.83 -32.39 11.45
CA ASP A 12 -9.88 -32.05 12.88
C ASP A 12 -11.01 -31.07 13.24
N GLY A 13 -11.80 -30.66 12.24
CA GLY A 13 -12.91 -29.73 12.37
C GLY A 13 -12.48 -28.26 12.39
N ASN A 14 -11.20 -27.97 12.20
CA ASN A 14 -10.69 -26.61 12.14
C ASN A 14 -10.62 -26.13 10.68
N PRO A 15 -11.42 -25.14 10.26
CA PRO A 15 -11.39 -24.65 8.88
C PRO A 15 -10.05 -24.01 8.49
N CYS A 16 -9.20 -23.64 9.46
CA CYS A 16 -7.90 -23.01 9.21
C CYS A 16 -6.71 -24.00 9.21
N THR A 17 -6.96 -25.31 9.23
CA THR A 17 -5.94 -26.35 9.12
C THR A 17 -6.05 -27.08 7.78
N ALA A 18 -4.92 -27.58 7.27
CA ALA A 18 -4.87 -28.43 6.09
C ALA A 18 -4.56 -29.88 6.48
N ASP A 19 -5.57 -30.73 6.53
CA ASP A 19 -5.46 -32.10 7.05
C ASP A 19 -4.78 -33.05 6.07
N THR A 20 -3.46 -33.19 6.22
CA THR A 20 -2.64 -33.94 5.28
C THR A 20 -1.57 -34.79 5.95
N CYS A 21 -1.22 -35.90 5.32
CA CYS A 21 -0.06 -36.70 5.69
C CYS A 21 1.23 -35.97 5.28
N ASN A 22 2.26 -36.03 6.12
CA ASN A 22 3.57 -35.43 5.82
C ASN A 22 4.62 -36.44 5.29
N GLY A 23 4.23 -37.71 5.08
CA GLY A 23 5.17 -38.76 4.65
C GLY A 23 6.12 -39.28 5.73
N THR A 24 6.13 -38.66 6.92
CA THR A 24 7.08 -38.95 8.01
C THR A 24 6.43 -39.28 9.35
N SER A 25 5.12 -39.14 9.48
CA SER A 25 4.33 -39.58 10.64
C SER A 25 3.27 -40.62 10.24
N ASN A 26 2.80 -41.39 11.21
CA ASN A 26 1.58 -42.19 11.09
C ASN A 26 0.32 -41.41 11.54
N SER A 27 0.51 -40.24 12.17
CA SER A 27 -0.59 -39.34 12.54
C SER A 27 -0.91 -38.36 11.40
N CYS A 28 -2.19 -38.00 11.29
CA CYS A 28 -2.61 -36.87 10.46
C CYS A 28 -1.93 -35.59 10.97
N GLN A 29 -1.60 -34.68 10.05
CA GLN A 29 -1.03 -33.38 10.38
C GLN A 29 -2.06 -32.31 10.06
N HIS A 30 -2.07 -31.28 10.91
CA HIS A 30 -3.02 -30.18 10.86
C HIS A 30 -2.27 -28.82 10.83
N PRO A 31 -1.34 -28.59 9.88
CA PRO A 31 -0.69 -27.29 9.75
C PRO A 31 -1.69 -26.20 9.35
N ALA A 32 -1.34 -24.95 9.62
CA ALA A 32 -2.09 -23.80 9.13
C ALA A 32 -2.27 -23.86 7.60
N GLY A 33 -3.46 -23.48 7.13
CA GLY A 33 -3.82 -23.54 5.72
C GLY A 33 -5.12 -22.80 5.39
N ASN A 34 -5.63 -23.03 4.19
CA ASN A 34 -6.94 -22.54 3.72
C ASN A 34 -7.11 -21.01 3.77
N ALA A 35 -6.09 -20.25 3.34
CA ALA A 35 -6.18 -18.78 3.29
C ALA A 35 -7.47 -18.30 2.59
N GLY A 36 -8.22 -17.43 3.26
CA GLY A 36 -9.48 -16.87 2.79
C GLY A 36 -10.73 -17.72 3.06
N ALA A 37 -10.59 -18.91 3.66
CA ALA A 37 -11.76 -19.67 4.13
C ALA A 37 -12.45 -18.95 5.30
N ASP A 38 -13.78 -18.94 5.29
CA ASP A 38 -14.58 -18.46 6.42
C ASP A 38 -14.36 -19.36 7.64
N CYS A 39 -14.27 -18.76 8.82
CA CYS A 39 -14.11 -19.49 10.08
C CYS A 39 -15.10 -18.98 11.13
N ALA A 40 -15.01 -19.52 12.36
CA ALA A 40 -15.95 -19.20 13.41
C ALA A 40 -15.92 -17.71 13.76
N ALA A 41 -17.08 -17.05 13.69
CA ALA A 41 -17.21 -15.64 14.03
C ALA A 41 -16.98 -15.37 15.52
N ASP A 42 -16.34 -14.24 15.84
CA ASP A 42 -16.14 -13.78 17.23
C ASP A 42 -17.35 -13.00 17.80
N GLY A 43 -18.34 -12.70 16.93
CA GLY A 43 -19.54 -11.95 17.28
C GLY A 43 -19.40 -10.44 17.14
N ASP A 44 -18.24 -9.93 16.70
CA ASP A 44 -18.09 -8.53 16.31
C ASP A 44 -18.56 -8.35 14.85
N PRO A 45 -19.62 -7.59 14.58
CA PRO A 45 -20.07 -7.33 13.21
C PRO A 45 -19.06 -6.52 12.37
N CYS A 46 -18.05 -5.94 13.00
CA CYS A 46 -16.99 -5.16 12.37
C CYS A 46 -15.74 -5.95 12.01
N THR A 47 -15.74 -7.27 12.18
CA THR A 47 -14.64 -8.14 11.78
C THR A 47 -14.99 -8.97 10.53
N THR A 48 -13.97 -9.36 9.78
CA THR A 48 -14.05 -10.44 8.79
C THR A 48 -13.31 -11.65 9.35
N ASP A 49 -14.04 -12.74 9.51
CA ASP A 49 -13.57 -13.95 10.19
C ASP A 49 -13.05 -14.96 9.17
N THR A 50 -11.76 -14.89 8.86
CA THR A 50 -11.14 -15.71 7.81
C THR A 50 -9.81 -16.30 8.23
N CYS A 51 -9.44 -17.41 7.61
CA CYS A 51 -8.12 -18.01 7.81
C CYS A 51 -7.05 -17.23 7.01
N ASP A 52 -5.88 -16.97 7.60
CA ASP A 52 -4.77 -16.29 6.91
C ASP A 52 -3.83 -17.25 6.15
N GLY A 53 -4.01 -18.56 6.32
CA GLY A 53 -3.16 -19.61 5.74
C GLY A 53 -1.82 -19.83 6.46
N THR A 54 -1.56 -19.11 7.54
CA THR A 54 -0.30 -19.19 8.31
C THR A 54 -0.50 -19.45 9.80
N SER A 55 -1.71 -19.22 10.29
CA SER A 55 -2.19 -19.51 11.63
C SER A 55 -3.27 -20.59 11.57
N THR A 56 -3.26 -21.49 12.56
CA THR A 56 -4.35 -22.46 12.76
C THR A 56 -5.54 -21.82 13.50
N SER A 57 -5.43 -20.56 13.91
CA SER A 57 -6.52 -19.82 14.55
C SER A 57 -7.26 -18.96 13.52
N CYS A 58 -8.59 -18.83 13.69
CA CYS A 58 -9.39 -17.88 12.92
C CYS A 58 -8.87 -16.45 13.12
N GLN A 59 -8.80 -15.66 12.06
CA GLN A 59 -8.42 -14.25 12.14
C GLN A 59 -9.65 -13.36 12.08
N HIS A 60 -9.74 -12.41 13.01
CA HIS A 60 -10.85 -11.48 13.17
C HIS A 60 -10.39 -10.07 12.79
N LEU A 61 -10.09 -9.84 11.51
CA LEU A 61 -9.52 -8.58 11.04
C LEU A 61 -10.61 -7.51 10.91
N PRO A 62 -10.31 -6.22 11.17
CA PRO A 62 -11.28 -5.14 10.92
C PRO A 62 -11.80 -5.17 9.48
N GLY A 63 -13.12 -5.10 9.31
CA GLY A 63 -13.79 -5.29 8.04
C GLY A 63 -15.21 -4.71 8.04
N ASN A 64 -16.03 -5.16 7.08
CA ASN A 64 -17.46 -4.81 6.94
C ASN A 64 -17.75 -3.29 7.01
N GLY A 65 -16.92 -2.47 6.35
CA GLY A 65 -17.06 -1.02 6.37
C GLY A 65 -18.47 -0.56 5.98
N GLY A 66 -19.10 0.24 6.84
CA GLY A 66 -20.46 0.75 6.67
C GLY A 66 -21.57 -0.08 7.34
N THR A 67 -21.29 -1.30 7.82
CA THR A 67 -22.25 -2.10 8.59
C THR A 67 -22.58 -1.39 9.91
N VAL A 68 -23.86 -1.32 10.29
CA VAL A 68 -24.26 -0.78 11.60
C VAL A 68 -23.90 -1.79 12.70
N CYS A 69 -22.97 -1.43 13.58
CA CYS A 69 -22.57 -2.25 14.73
C CYS A 69 -23.26 -1.85 16.03
N ARG A 70 -23.80 -0.64 16.09
CA ARG A 70 -24.72 -0.21 17.15
C ARG A 70 -25.85 0.59 16.54
N ALA A 71 -27.08 0.11 16.69
CA ALA A 71 -28.25 0.86 16.28
C ALA A 71 -28.42 2.14 17.13
N ALA A 72 -29.00 3.17 16.52
CA ALA A 72 -29.39 4.39 17.23
C ALA A 72 -30.44 4.06 18.32
N ALA A 73 -30.26 4.64 19.52
CA ALA A 73 -31.14 4.51 20.67
C ALA A 73 -32.10 5.70 20.84
N GLY A 74 -32.36 6.46 19.77
CA GLY A 74 -33.28 7.59 19.76
C GLY A 74 -33.04 8.51 18.57
N GLU A 75 -33.90 9.52 18.41
CA GLU A 75 -33.80 10.48 17.30
C GLU A 75 -32.56 11.38 17.35
N CYS A 76 -31.96 11.53 18.54
CA CYS A 76 -30.74 12.31 18.76
C CYS A 76 -29.48 11.43 18.90
N ASP A 77 -29.58 10.13 18.66
CA ASP A 77 -28.45 9.21 18.70
C ASP A 77 -28.13 8.72 17.28
N VAL A 78 -26.85 8.72 16.91
CA VAL A 78 -26.40 8.29 15.59
C VAL A 78 -25.96 6.83 15.69
N ALA A 79 -26.43 6.01 14.75
CA ALA A 79 -25.98 4.63 14.66
C ALA A 79 -24.46 4.57 14.40
N GLU A 80 -23.76 3.70 15.10
CA GLU A 80 -22.34 3.47 14.86
C GLU A 80 -22.19 2.48 13.71
N THR A 81 -21.31 2.83 12.78
CA THR A 81 -20.98 1.99 11.64
C THR A 81 -19.54 1.51 11.73
N CYS A 82 -19.32 0.27 11.32
CA CYS A 82 -18.00 -0.32 11.23
C CYS A 82 -17.11 0.52 10.32
N PRO A 83 -15.88 0.85 10.76
CA PRO A 83 -14.95 1.65 9.98
C PRO A 83 -14.47 0.96 8.69
N GLY A 84 -14.53 -0.38 8.65
CA GLY A 84 -13.84 -1.18 7.64
C GLY A 84 -12.33 -1.30 7.91
N ALA A 85 -11.63 -1.94 6.99
CA ALA A 85 -10.17 -1.99 7.01
C ALA A 85 -9.59 -0.67 6.48
N TYR A 86 -8.96 0.14 7.34
CA TYR A 86 -8.15 1.27 6.89
C TYR A 86 -6.75 0.76 6.51
N ILE A 87 -6.53 0.55 5.21
CA ILE A 87 -5.23 0.09 4.69
C ILE A 87 -4.57 1.25 3.95
N ILE A 88 -3.33 1.60 4.35
CA ILE A 88 -2.47 2.45 3.51
C ILE A 88 -1.98 1.56 2.35
N GLY A 89 -2.73 1.55 1.26
CA GLY A 89 -2.44 0.75 0.07
C GLY A 89 -1.62 1.54 -0.96
N TYR A 90 -0.59 0.90 -1.53
CA TYR A 90 0.11 1.43 -2.68
C TYR A 90 -0.74 1.28 -3.95
N ARG A 91 -1.00 2.37 -4.66
CA ARG A 91 -1.84 2.40 -5.88
C ARG A 91 -1.02 2.19 -7.15
N GLY A 92 0.14 2.80 -7.22
CA GLY A 92 0.99 2.80 -8.41
C GLY A 92 2.10 3.84 -8.31
N SER A 93 3.04 3.79 -9.25
CA SER A 93 4.09 4.79 -9.41
C SER A 93 4.30 5.14 -10.86
N ALA A 94 4.96 6.27 -11.08
CA ALA A 94 5.52 6.67 -12.34
C ALA A 94 6.92 7.22 -12.07
N THR A 95 7.83 7.00 -13.01
CA THR A 95 9.21 7.47 -12.94
C THR A 95 9.62 8.09 -14.26
N ASN A 96 10.56 9.02 -14.23
CA ASN A 96 11.19 9.57 -15.43
C ASN A 96 12.61 10.03 -15.08
N SER A 97 13.46 10.27 -16.07
CA SER A 97 14.78 10.86 -15.86
C SER A 97 15.24 11.64 -17.09
N SER A 98 16.06 12.66 -16.90
CA SER A 98 16.79 13.32 -17.99
C SER A 98 17.95 12.48 -18.55
N GLY A 99 18.15 11.26 -18.03
CA GLY A 99 19.22 10.36 -18.44
C GLY A 99 20.60 10.99 -18.25
N THR A 100 21.39 11.06 -19.32
CA THR A 100 22.75 11.62 -19.29
C THR A 100 22.82 13.12 -19.60
N ALA A 101 21.68 13.77 -19.88
CA ALA A 101 21.65 15.20 -20.20
C ALA A 101 22.05 16.05 -18.98
N SER A 102 23.15 16.80 -19.09
CA SER A 102 23.65 17.73 -18.06
C SER A 102 23.19 19.16 -18.31
N SER A 103 21.98 19.31 -18.84
CA SER A 103 21.38 20.58 -19.26
C SER A 103 19.87 20.60 -19.01
N ALA A 104 19.36 19.66 -18.20
CA ALA A 104 17.95 19.61 -17.90
C ALA A 104 17.55 20.83 -17.06
N SER A 105 16.42 21.44 -17.42
CA SER A 105 15.74 22.48 -16.65
C SER A 105 14.44 21.99 -16.05
N SER A 106 13.98 20.78 -16.41
CA SER A 106 12.73 20.20 -15.91
C SER A 106 12.66 18.68 -16.06
N LEU A 107 11.83 18.05 -15.23
CA LEU A 107 11.42 16.66 -15.33
C LEU A 107 9.90 16.54 -15.23
N SER A 108 9.27 15.90 -16.22
CA SER A 108 7.83 15.62 -16.20
C SER A 108 7.59 14.16 -15.84
N ILE A 109 6.93 13.91 -14.71
CA ILE A 109 6.54 12.56 -14.27
C ILE A 109 5.04 12.40 -14.52
N ASN A 110 4.64 11.33 -15.21
CA ASN A 110 3.22 11.07 -15.46
C ASN A 110 2.47 10.86 -14.14
N ARG A 111 1.17 11.13 -14.15
CA ARG A 111 0.30 10.66 -13.07
C ARG A 111 0.40 9.13 -12.98
N PRO A 112 0.66 8.53 -11.80
CA PRO A 112 0.68 7.09 -11.67
C PRO A 112 -0.63 6.46 -12.14
N THR A 113 -0.54 5.32 -12.80
CA THR A 113 -1.74 4.59 -13.24
C THR A 113 -2.52 4.13 -12.00
N GLY A 114 -3.85 4.25 -12.05
CA GLY A 114 -4.73 3.87 -10.95
C GLY A 114 -4.88 4.90 -9.83
N THR A 115 -4.23 6.07 -9.89
CA THR A 115 -4.45 7.14 -8.90
C THR A 115 -5.89 7.65 -8.94
N GLN A 116 -6.57 7.56 -7.81
CA GLN A 116 -7.93 8.04 -7.58
C GLN A 116 -7.93 9.43 -6.93
N ALA A 117 -9.09 10.08 -6.92
CA ALA A 117 -9.24 11.32 -6.17
C ALA A 117 -9.01 11.05 -4.68
N ASN A 118 -8.36 11.99 -4.00
CA ASN A 118 -7.98 11.94 -2.58
C ASN A 118 -6.88 10.93 -2.23
N ASP A 119 -6.27 10.23 -3.20
CA ASP A 119 -5.03 9.50 -2.94
C ASP A 119 -3.91 10.49 -2.57
N VAL A 120 -3.04 10.12 -1.62
CA VAL A 120 -1.82 10.86 -1.31
C VAL A 120 -0.75 10.46 -2.33
N MET A 121 -0.29 11.42 -3.13
CA MET A 121 0.87 11.23 -4.00
C MET A 121 2.12 11.78 -3.32
N VAL A 122 3.20 11.00 -3.39
CA VAL A 122 4.53 11.39 -2.91
C VAL A 122 5.49 11.36 -4.09
N ALA A 123 6.30 12.40 -4.25
CA ALA A 123 7.34 12.48 -5.26
C ALA A 123 8.68 12.68 -4.58
N SER A 124 9.69 11.91 -4.98
CA SER A 124 11.08 12.11 -4.59
C SER A 124 11.87 12.44 -5.84
N ILE A 125 12.48 13.62 -5.87
CA ILE A 125 13.21 14.13 -7.03
C ILE A 125 14.66 14.33 -6.64
N THR A 126 15.56 13.78 -7.44
CA THR A 126 17.00 13.91 -7.28
C THR A 126 17.56 14.75 -8.41
N ALA A 127 18.30 15.81 -8.07
CA ALA A 127 18.95 16.67 -9.04
C ALA A 127 20.42 16.90 -8.66
N HIS A 128 21.28 16.86 -9.66
CA HIS A 128 22.71 17.14 -9.57
C HIS A 128 23.07 18.23 -10.56
N ASP A 129 23.70 19.31 -10.10
CA ASP A 129 24.25 20.38 -10.94
C ASP A 129 25.80 20.33 -10.95
N GLY A 130 26.43 20.80 -12.02
CA GLY A 130 27.88 20.87 -12.14
C GLY A 130 28.53 22.01 -11.37
N THR A 131 27.77 23.02 -10.93
CA THR A 131 28.34 24.27 -10.39
C THR A 131 27.92 24.61 -8.96
N SER A 132 26.69 24.29 -8.58
CA SER A 132 26.10 24.62 -7.28
C SER A 132 25.14 23.52 -6.84
N ILE A 133 24.61 23.59 -5.62
CA ILE A 133 23.57 22.66 -5.20
C ILE A 133 22.33 22.87 -6.09
N ALA A 134 21.88 21.80 -6.75
CA ALA A 134 20.73 21.89 -7.62
C ALA A 134 19.48 22.35 -6.83
N THR A 135 18.77 23.35 -7.36
CA THR A 135 17.48 23.77 -6.78
C THR A 135 16.37 23.02 -7.49
N ILE A 136 15.48 22.36 -6.75
CA ILE A 136 14.31 21.67 -7.30
C ILE A 136 13.07 22.46 -6.89
N THR A 137 12.19 22.76 -7.85
CA THR A 137 10.90 23.42 -7.57
C THR A 137 9.77 22.55 -8.08
N ALA A 138 8.82 22.25 -7.21
CA ALA A 138 7.64 21.45 -7.56
C ALA A 138 6.57 22.29 -8.29
N PRO A 139 5.72 21.65 -9.11
CA PRO A 139 4.60 22.35 -9.75
C PRO A 139 3.54 22.76 -8.71
N VAL A 140 2.64 23.65 -9.11
CA VAL A 140 1.56 24.14 -8.24
C VAL A 140 0.75 22.99 -7.63
N GLY A 141 0.37 23.15 -6.36
CA GLY A 141 -0.40 22.15 -5.61
C GLY A 141 0.45 21.05 -4.95
N TRP A 142 1.77 21.06 -5.14
CA TRP A 142 2.69 20.22 -4.39
C TRP A 142 3.30 20.97 -3.21
N THR A 143 3.46 20.27 -2.10
CA THR A 143 4.04 20.81 -0.86
C THR A 143 5.35 20.10 -0.56
N SER A 144 6.40 20.85 -0.22
CA SER A 144 7.70 20.27 0.16
C SER A 144 7.61 19.62 1.54
N ILE A 145 8.17 18.42 1.66
CA ILE A 145 8.35 17.72 2.94
C ILE A 145 9.76 17.98 3.46
N VAL A 146 10.75 17.67 2.63
CA VAL A 146 12.17 17.74 3.01
C VAL A 146 13.03 17.88 1.76
N THR A 147 14.12 18.64 1.89
CA THR A 147 15.22 18.65 0.93
C THR A 147 16.51 18.30 1.66
N THR A 148 17.21 17.28 1.19
CA THR A 148 18.55 16.90 1.67
C THR A 148 19.58 17.21 0.58
N THR A 149 20.75 17.70 0.98
CA THR A 149 21.80 18.13 0.03
C THR A 149 23.14 17.50 0.37
N SER A 150 23.98 17.30 -0.65
CA SER A 150 25.38 16.92 -0.49
C SER A 150 26.27 17.90 -1.24
N ASN A 151 26.96 18.76 -0.47
CA ASN A 151 27.72 19.89 -1.01
C ASN A 151 28.93 19.44 -1.85
N GLY A 152 29.54 18.29 -1.55
CA GLY A 152 30.68 17.76 -2.33
C GLY A 152 30.26 17.21 -3.70
N GLN A 153 28.97 16.94 -3.88
CA GLN A 153 28.41 16.36 -5.10
C GLN A 153 27.40 17.29 -5.79
N ASN A 154 27.22 18.53 -5.31
CA ASN A 154 26.22 19.47 -5.85
C ASN A 154 24.82 18.85 -6.02
N LEU A 155 24.48 17.93 -5.12
CA LEU A 155 23.32 17.06 -5.19
C LEU A 155 22.23 17.56 -4.25
N ALA A 156 20.98 17.53 -4.70
CA ALA A 156 19.80 17.73 -3.89
C ALA A 156 18.79 16.59 -4.12
N VAL A 157 18.20 16.10 -3.04
CA VAL A 157 17.03 15.21 -3.07
C VAL A 157 15.89 15.93 -2.36
N SER A 158 14.81 16.21 -3.09
CA SER A 158 13.63 16.87 -2.54
C SER A 158 12.41 15.97 -2.61
N THR A 159 11.76 15.78 -1.46
CA THR A 159 10.52 15.00 -1.33
C THR A 159 9.34 15.94 -1.20
N TYR A 160 8.29 15.70 -1.98
CA TYR A 160 7.07 16.48 -2.03
C TYR A 160 5.84 15.58 -1.85
N TRP A 161 4.73 16.17 -1.42
CA TRP A 161 3.44 15.50 -1.43
C TRP A 161 2.32 16.38 -1.99
N LYS A 162 1.24 15.75 -2.42
CA LYS A 162 -0.06 16.39 -2.70
C LYS A 162 -1.20 15.39 -2.55
N LEU A 163 -2.43 15.91 -2.41
CA LEU A 163 -3.64 15.12 -2.64
C LEU A 163 -3.95 15.11 -4.14
N ALA A 164 -4.25 13.93 -4.67
CA ALA A 164 -4.66 13.77 -6.05
C ALA A 164 -6.09 14.29 -6.27
N GLY A 165 -6.27 15.11 -7.30
CA GLY A 165 -7.61 15.43 -7.80
C GLY A 165 -8.20 14.28 -8.60
N THR A 166 -9.42 14.47 -9.10
CA THR A 166 -10.00 13.57 -10.12
C THR A 166 -9.13 13.57 -11.38
N PRO A 167 -9.17 12.52 -12.23
CA PRO A 167 -8.38 12.47 -13.46
C PRO A 167 -8.56 13.68 -14.40
N GLY A 168 -9.75 14.31 -14.39
CA GLY A 168 -10.01 15.51 -15.21
C GLY A 168 -9.49 16.81 -14.57
N ALA A 169 -9.53 16.94 -13.25
CA ALA A 169 -9.06 18.13 -12.56
C ALA A 169 -7.55 18.12 -12.29
N ASP A 170 -6.96 16.92 -12.24
CA ASP A 170 -5.54 16.70 -11.93
C ASP A 170 -4.93 15.62 -12.84
N PRO A 171 -4.87 15.86 -14.16
CA PRO A 171 -4.49 14.84 -15.13
C PRO A 171 -2.98 14.47 -15.10
N GLY A 172 -2.14 15.34 -14.55
CA GLY A 172 -0.69 15.31 -14.83
C GLY A 172 -0.39 15.60 -16.32
N PRO A 173 0.86 15.39 -16.78
CA PRO A 173 2.04 15.05 -15.99
C PRO A 173 2.44 16.18 -15.03
N TYR A 174 3.22 15.85 -14.01
CA TYR A 174 3.73 16.80 -13.02
C TYR A 174 5.15 17.20 -13.40
N THR A 175 5.33 18.47 -13.77
CA THR A 175 6.62 19.01 -14.20
C THR A 175 7.33 19.71 -13.04
N PHE A 176 8.43 19.11 -12.59
CA PHE A 176 9.37 19.70 -11.63
C PHE A 176 10.40 20.50 -12.41
N THR A 177 10.73 21.71 -11.97
CA THR A 177 11.80 22.51 -12.56
C THR A 177 13.06 22.42 -11.72
N VAL A 178 14.21 22.53 -12.38
CA VAL A 178 15.52 22.51 -11.75
C VAL A 178 16.40 23.65 -12.22
N SER A 179 17.42 23.99 -11.43
CA SER A 179 18.50 24.85 -11.86
C SER A 179 19.08 24.37 -13.21
N PRO A 180 19.48 25.28 -14.11
CA PRO A 180 20.12 24.91 -15.37
C PRO A 180 21.35 24.01 -15.15
N SER A 181 21.75 23.28 -16.20
CA SER A 181 22.89 22.36 -16.16
C SER A 181 22.70 21.11 -15.27
N SER A 182 21.46 20.78 -14.91
CA SER A 182 21.17 19.64 -14.04
C SER A 182 21.06 18.32 -14.80
N ARG A 183 21.38 17.23 -14.11
CA ARG A 183 20.83 15.88 -14.35
C ARG A 183 19.74 15.65 -13.30
N ILE A 184 18.57 15.16 -13.72
CA ILE A 184 17.42 14.98 -12.84
C ILE A 184 16.75 13.62 -13.04
N ALA A 185 16.30 13.01 -11.94
CA ALA A 185 15.55 11.76 -11.89
C ALA A 185 14.51 11.80 -10.77
#